data_AF-E8LWU9-F1
#
_entry.id   AF-E8LWU9-F1
#
_cell.length_a   1.000
_cell.length_b   1.000
_cell.length_c   1.000
_cell.angle_alpha   90.00
_cell.angle_beta   90.00
_cell.angle_gamma   90.00
#
_symmetry.space_group_name_H-M   'P 1'
#
loop_
_entity.id
_entity.type
_entity.pdbx_description
1 polymer ?
#
loop_
_entity_poly.entity_id
_entity_poly.type
_entity_poly.pdbx_seq_one_letter_code
_entity_poly.pdbx_strand_id
1 'polypeptide(L)'
;MKLLYSLNQKPPHGITFLLALQHMLASIGGIVAVPLIVGSSIGLPNEEIVSLINAALLASGIVTMAQCIGLGPIGIRLPVVMGSSFAFLGVAIAIGREGGVASIMGSALVGSLVVILASFYMDKVRKLFPTVVSGVVVTLIGLTILPVAMNWVGDAPASSENFATLPKLFLAIISLGIVVAVSVYCKGAVAASAIVIGLAGGYIVALSLGMVNLNDISSAAWVGGPEPLKYGLSFEASAIVSMSLVYIVVIAEATGDFMALANNCNTKVSGKDLQRGLLGDGLGSTLSSLLTAMPLASFSQNVGIVGITGVASRFVVATTGALLILGGLFPKLAAVAVTIPKPVLGGVGFVMFGMIAYAGIRMLITAADTKRNALVICVGLASGLAVTFEPRLLQHLPHDIANFLHSGITTGTIVTVLLHQLLPKSSRKEEREALKESRNQVQEKIAKRAQAEEDSREAQVELKTQQD
;
A
#
# COMPACT_ATOMS: atom_id res chain seq x y z
N MET A 1 5.60 20.13 13.96
CA MET A 1 4.25 20.38 13.39
C MET A 1 3.29 20.68 14.54
N LYS A 2 2.37 21.64 14.39
CA LYS A 2 1.32 21.92 15.39
C LYS A 2 0.17 20.92 15.20
N LEU A 3 -0.19 20.19 16.25
CA LEU A 3 -1.30 19.24 16.23
C LEU A 3 -2.62 19.98 16.45
N LEU A 4 -3.63 19.67 15.64
CA LEU A 4 -5.02 20.10 15.86
C LEU A 4 -5.62 19.31 17.03
N TYR A 5 -5.38 18.00 17.04
CA TYR A 5 -5.76 17.10 18.13
C TYR A 5 -4.58 16.20 18.48
N SER A 6 -4.23 16.15 19.77
CA SER A 6 -3.15 15.28 20.25
C SER A 6 -3.59 13.81 20.35
N LEU A 7 -2.62 12.91 20.48
CA LEU A 7 -2.79 11.46 20.42
C LEU A 7 -3.94 10.91 21.28
N ASN A 8 -4.04 11.38 22.53
CA ASN A 8 -5.02 10.91 23.51
C ASN A 8 -6.21 11.86 23.70
N GLN A 9 -6.31 12.90 22.89
CA GLN A 9 -7.42 13.85 22.97
C GLN A 9 -8.65 13.27 22.28
N LYS A 10 -9.82 13.43 22.90
CA LYS A 10 -11.12 13.10 22.31
C LYS A 10 -11.78 14.39 21.82
N PRO A 11 -11.88 14.63 20.50
CA PRO A 11 -12.67 15.73 19.98
C PRO A 11 -14.15 15.57 20.35
N PRO A 12 -14.95 16.64 20.25
CA PRO A 12 -16.41 16.54 20.32
C PRO A 12 -16.95 15.47 19.34
N HIS A 13 -18.05 14.82 19.68
CA HIS A 13 -18.56 13.65 18.93
C HIS A 13 -18.81 13.95 17.44
N GLY A 14 -19.43 15.10 17.12
CA GLY A 14 -19.67 15.48 15.72
C GLY A 14 -18.38 15.74 14.93
N ILE A 15 -17.38 16.37 15.56
CA ILE A 15 -16.07 16.59 14.93
C ILE A 15 -15.33 15.27 14.76
N THR A 16 -15.38 14.39 15.76
CA THR A 16 -14.80 13.05 15.68
C THR A 16 -15.36 12.27 14.51
N PHE A 17 -16.68 12.31 14.30
CA PHE A 17 -17.33 11.65 13.17
C PHE A 17 -16.86 12.21 11.82
N LEU A 18 -16.84 13.54 11.66
CA LEU A 18 -16.40 14.17 10.40
C LEU A 18 -14.94 13.87 10.07
N LEU A 19 -14.05 13.95 11.07
CA LEU A 19 -12.64 13.62 10.90
C LEU A 19 -12.44 12.11 10.65
N ALA A 20 -13.24 11.26 11.28
CA ALA A 20 -13.20 9.82 11.04
C ALA A 20 -13.65 9.47 9.62
N LEU A 21 -14.69 10.15 9.12
CA LEU A 21 -15.14 10.03 7.74
C LEU A 21 -14.05 10.47 6.76
N GLN A 22 -13.32 11.53 7.07
CA GLN A 22 -12.18 11.96 6.26
C GLN A 22 -11.10 10.88 6.16
N HIS A 23 -10.69 10.28 7.29
CA HIS A 23 -9.73 9.18 7.30
C HIS A 23 -10.27 7.95 6.56
N MET A 24 -11.56 7.68 6.66
CA MET A 24 -12.22 6.60 5.90
C MET A 24 -12.15 6.86 4.41
N LEU A 25 -12.57 8.04 3.93
CA LEU A 25 -12.58 8.39 2.51
C LEU A 25 -11.19 8.33 1.89
N ALA A 26 -10.16 8.68 2.64
CA ALA A 26 -8.80 8.62 2.14
C ALA A 26 -8.18 7.21 2.13
N SER A 27 -8.71 6.28 2.92
CA SER A 27 -8.19 4.89 3.01
C SER A 27 -9.03 3.88 2.21
N ILE A 28 -10.34 4.11 2.09
CA ILE A 28 -11.29 3.16 1.49
C ILE A 28 -10.92 2.80 0.05
N GLY A 29 -10.42 3.76 -0.73
CA GLY A 29 -10.02 3.51 -2.12
C GLY A 29 -8.95 2.42 -2.24
N GLY A 30 -7.94 2.45 -1.39
CA GLY A 30 -6.91 1.41 -1.42
C GLY A 30 -7.35 0.09 -0.79
N ILE A 31 -8.13 0.14 0.30
CA ILE A 31 -8.68 -1.06 0.94
C ILE A 31 -9.56 -1.84 -0.04
N VAL A 32 -10.39 -1.16 -0.81
CA VAL A 32 -11.28 -1.76 -1.83
C VAL A 32 -10.50 -2.17 -3.08
N ALA A 33 -9.50 -1.39 -3.49
CA ALA A 33 -8.78 -1.64 -4.72
C ALA A 33 -8.04 -2.98 -4.71
N VAL A 34 -7.36 -3.38 -3.62
CA VAL A 34 -6.61 -4.65 -3.58
C VAL A 34 -7.49 -5.90 -3.87
N PRO A 35 -8.57 -6.19 -3.12
CA PRO A 35 -9.45 -7.33 -3.42
C PRO A 35 -10.12 -7.23 -4.79
N LEU A 36 -10.52 -6.02 -5.21
CA LEU A 36 -11.08 -5.78 -6.55
C LEU A 36 -10.10 -6.18 -7.65
N ILE A 37 -8.86 -5.75 -7.50
CA ILE A 37 -7.76 -6.00 -8.42
C ILE A 37 -7.39 -7.49 -8.47
N VAL A 38 -7.20 -8.12 -7.30
CA VAL A 38 -6.83 -9.53 -7.22
C VAL A 38 -7.93 -10.37 -7.85
N GLY A 39 -9.17 -10.18 -7.40
CA GLY A 39 -10.32 -10.93 -7.90
C GLY A 39 -10.52 -10.77 -9.42
N SER A 40 -10.43 -9.54 -9.92
CA SER A 40 -10.54 -9.27 -11.37
C SER A 40 -9.41 -9.87 -12.20
N SER A 41 -8.21 -10.01 -11.62
CA SER A 41 -7.01 -10.51 -12.32
C SER A 41 -6.89 -12.03 -12.36
N ILE A 42 -7.57 -12.71 -11.42
CA ILE A 42 -7.69 -14.18 -11.39
C ILE A 42 -9.02 -14.67 -11.97
N GLY A 43 -9.91 -13.75 -12.39
CA GLY A 43 -11.14 -14.07 -13.11
C GLY A 43 -12.33 -14.46 -12.22
N LEU A 44 -12.37 -13.97 -10.97
CA LEU A 44 -13.50 -14.23 -10.08
C LEU A 44 -14.79 -13.59 -10.59
N PRO A 45 -15.96 -14.20 -10.32
CA PRO A 45 -17.25 -13.57 -10.55
C PRO A 45 -17.43 -12.36 -9.62
N ASN A 46 -18.23 -11.39 -10.06
CA ASN A 46 -18.43 -10.12 -9.35
C ASN A 46 -18.90 -10.31 -7.90
N GLU A 47 -19.76 -11.29 -7.64
CA GLU A 47 -20.26 -11.62 -6.29
C GLU A 47 -19.14 -12.05 -5.31
N GLU A 48 -18.17 -12.81 -5.81
CA GLU A 48 -17.02 -13.22 -5.02
C GLU A 48 -16.09 -12.04 -4.74
N ILE A 49 -15.90 -11.15 -5.71
CA ILE A 49 -15.14 -9.91 -5.52
C ILE A 49 -15.82 -9.01 -4.47
N VAL A 50 -17.15 -8.88 -4.53
CA VAL A 50 -17.94 -8.18 -3.51
C VAL A 50 -17.70 -8.79 -2.12
N SER A 51 -17.70 -10.13 -2.03
CA SER A 51 -17.41 -10.84 -0.78
C SER A 51 -16.02 -10.50 -0.23
N LEU A 52 -15.00 -10.46 -1.10
CA LEU A 52 -13.62 -10.10 -0.73
C LEU A 52 -13.51 -8.64 -0.27
N ILE A 53 -14.20 -7.70 -0.93
CA ILE A 53 -14.21 -6.29 -0.55
C ILE A 53 -14.86 -6.10 0.83
N ASN A 54 -16.02 -6.74 1.07
CA ASN A 54 -16.70 -6.68 2.36
C ASN A 54 -15.82 -7.24 3.48
N ALA A 55 -15.19 -8.39 3.23
CA ALA A 55 -14.23 -9.00 4.14
C ALA A 55 -13.06 -8.04 4.45
N ALA A 56 -12.49 -7.43 3.41
CA ALA A 56 -11.39 -6.48 3.54
C ALA A 56 -11.78 -5.26 4.38
N LEU A 57 -12.95 -4.66 4.13
CA LEU A 57 -13.44 -3.51 4.92
C LEU A 57 -13.68 -3.89 6.39
N LEU A 58 -14.32 -5.04 6.64
CA LEU A 58 -14.60 -5.53 7.98
C LEU A 58 -13.29 -5.80 8.75
N ALA A 59 -12.40 -6.61 8.19
CA ALA A 59 -11.13 -6.96 8.81
C ALA A 59 -10.26 -5.71 9.05
N SER A 60 -10.15 -4.82 8.04
CA SER A 60 -9.45 -3.54 8.16
C SER A 60 -9.98 -2.70 9.31
N GLY A 61 -11.30 -2.62 9.45
CA GLY A 61 -11.94 -1.87 10.53
C GLY A 61 -11.66 -2.44 11.93
N ILE A 62 -11.79 -3.76 12.10
CA ILE A 62 -11.49 -4.45 13.36
C ILE A 62 -10.03 -4.23 13.77
N VAL A 63 -9.10 -4.43 12.84
CA VAL A 63 -7.66 -4.34 13.15
C VAL A 63 -7.25 -2.88 13.34
N THR A 64 -7.84 -1.93 12.62
CA THR A 64 -7.66 -0.48 12.87
C THR A 64 -8.07 -0.11 14.30
N MET A 65 -9.22 -0.58 14.76
CA MET A 65 -9.65 -0.35 16.15
C MET A 65 -8.69 -0.98 17.15
N ALA A 66 -8.28 -2.23 16.91
CA ALA A 66 -7.34 -2.94 17.77
C ALA A 66 -5.98 -2.22 17.87
N GLN A 67 -5.46 -1.71 16.76
CA GLN A 67 -4.21 -0.95 16.72
C GLN A 67 -4.31 0.39 17.45
N CYS A 68 -5.40 1.13 17.25
CA CYS A 68 -5.60 2.46 17.83
C CYS A 68 -5.89 2.41 19.34
N ILE A 69 -6.77 1.51 19.78
CA ILE A 69 -7.20 1.40 21.18
C ILE A 69 -6.16 0.62 21.99
N GLY A 70 -5.62 -0.46 21.39
CA GLY A 70 -4.75 -1.42 22.03
C GLY A 70 -5.54 -2.41 22.90
N LEU A 71 -5.31 -3.71 22.69
CA LEU A 71 -5.91 -4.82 23.43
C LEU A 71 -4.80 -5.67 24.05
N GLY A 72 -4.48 -5.45 25.33
CA GLY A 72 -3.39 -6.15 26.00
C GLY A 72 -2.05 -5.96 25.25
N PRO A 73 -1.34 -7.02 24.83
CA PRO A 73 -0.09 -6.91 24.06
C PRO A 73 -0.30 -6.54 22.58
N ILE A 74 -1.52 -6.37 22.12
CA ILE A 74 -1.84 -6.09 20.72
C ILE A 74 -2.11 -4.60 20.56
N GLY A 75 -1.53 -4.00 19.52
CA GLY A 75 -1.83 -2.63 19.12
C GLY A 75 -0.81 -1.60 19.62
N ILE A 76 -0.31 -0.79 18.71
CA ILE A 76 0.72 0.24 18.98
C ILE A 76 0.16 1.51 19.64
N ARG A 77 -1.17 1.68 19.69
CA ARG A 77 -1.86 2.85 20.26
C ARG A 77 -1.55 4.18 19.55
N LEU A 78 -1.26 4.10 18.25
CA LEU A 78 -1.12 5.23 17.33
C LEU A 78 -2.33 5.30 16.40
N PRO A 79 -2.61 6.46 15.74
CA PRO A 79 -3.68 6.61 14.76
C PRO A 79 -3.33 5.89 13.43
N VAL A 80 -3.22 4.56 13.49
CA VAL A 80 -2.89 3.69 12.37
C VAL A 80 -4.18 3.19 11.75
N VAL A 81 -4.36 3.44 10.45
CA VAL A 81 -5.36 2.72 9.65
C VAL A 81 -4.69 1.46 9.12
N MET A 82 -5.38 0.34 9.26
CA MET A 82 -5.00 -0.95 8.68
C MET A 82 -5.86 -1.19 7.45
N GLY A 83 -5.27 -1.80 6.42
CA GLY A 83 -5.93 -1.98 5.14
C GLY A 83 -5.32 -3.11 4.33
N SER A 84 -6.06 -3.62 3.34
CA SER A 84 -5.48 -4.54 2.36
C SER A 84 -4.30 -3.88 1.65
N SER A 85 -3.16 -4.56 1.64
CA SER A 85 -1.90 -3.94 1.22
C SER A 85 -1.52 -4.30 -0.22
N PHE A 86 -1.06 -3.28 -0.94
CA PHE A 86 -0.52 -3.41 -2.29
C PHE A 86 0.79 -4.20 -2.33
N ALA A 87 1.50 -4.32 -1.19
CA ALA A 87 2.69 -5.16 -1.09
C ALA A 87 2.40 -6.61 -1.49
N PHE A 88 1.20 -7.11 -1.15
CA PHE A 88 0.78 -8.48 -1.46
C PHE A 88 0.17 -8.65 -2.84
N LEU A 89 -0.02 -7.57 -3.60
CA LEU A 89 -0.85 -7.61 -4.80
C LEU A 89 -0.29 -8.54 -5.87
N GLY A 90 0.99 -8.39 -6.22
CA GLY A 90 1.63 -9.21 -7.24
C GLY A 90 1.67 -10.70 -6.85
N VAL A 91 2.04 -10.99 -5.60
CA VAL A 91 2.12 -12.37 -5.10
C VAL A 91 0.74 -13.02 -4.98
N ALA A 92 -0.29 -12.27 -4.55
CA ALA A 92 -1.66 -12.77 -4.45
C ALA A 92 -2.25 -13.08 -5.84
N ILE A 93 -1.99 -12.25 -6.85
CA ILE A 93 -2.41 -12.54 -8.23
C ILE A 93 -1.70 -13.80 -8.76
N ALA A 94 -0.40 -13.93 -8.53
CA ALA A 94 0.37 -15.09 -8.97
C ALA A 94 -0.16 -16.39 -8.34
N ILE A 95 -0.28 -16.42 -7.01
CA ILE A 95 -0.81 -17.58 -6.26
C ILE A 95 -2.26 -17.87 -6.67
N GLY A 96 -3.09 -16.84 -6.79
CA GLY A 96 -4.51 -17.01 -7.11
C GLY A 96 -4.79 -17.53 -8.52
N ARG A 97 -3.88 -17.32 -9.48
CA ARG A 97 -4.01 -17.88 -10.84
C ARG A 97 -3.82 -19.39 -10.88
N GLU A 98 -3.00 -19.94 -9.99
CA GLU A 98 -2.70 -21.37 -9.94
C GLU A 98 -3.58 -22.10 -8.91
N GLY A 99 -3.64 -21.59 -7.68
CA GLY A 99 -4.29 -22.25 -6.54
C GLY A 99 -5.58 -21.57 -6.05
N GLY A 100 -6.07 -20.55 -6.77
CA GLY A 100 -7.30 -19.82 -6.41
C GLY A 100 -7.22 -19.06 -5.09
N VAL A 101 -8.37 -18.57 -4.61
CA VAL A 101 -8.44 -17.77 -3.38
C VAL A 101 -8.05 -18.59 -2.14
N ALA A 102 -8.34 -19.89 -2.13
CA ALA A 102 -7.97 -20.79 -1.03
C ALA A 102 -6.45 -20.84 -0.81
N SER A 103 -5.64 -20.87 -1.88
CA SER A 103 -4.18 -20.84 -1.78
C SER A 103 -3.68 -19.47 -1.32
N ILE A 104 -4.32 -18.37 -1.72
CA ILE A 104 -4.04 -17.03 -1.18
C ILE A 104 -4.29 -17.00 0.34
N MET A 105 -5.46 -17.48 0.80
CA MET A 105 -5.82 -17.45 2.22
C MET A 105 -4.92 -18.36 3.07
N GLY A 106 -4.62 -19.57 2.60
CA GLY A 106 -3.77 -20.51 3.33
C GLY A 106 -2.30 -20.04 3.39
N SER A 107 -1.75 -19.54 2.28
CA SER A 107 -0.41 -18.94 2.29
C SER A 107 -0.34 -17.66 3.11
N ALA A 108 -1.40 -16.83 3.09
CA ALA A 108 -1.50 -15.63 3.91
C ALA A 108 -1.56 -15.95 5.40
N LEU A 109 -2.33 -16.97 5.78
CA LEU A 109 -2.43 -17.43 7.16
C LEU A 109 -1.07 -17.91 7.69
N VAL A 110 -0.34 -18.71 6.92
CA VAL A 110 1.00 -19.17 7.36
C VAL A 110 1.99 -18.01 7.39
N GLY A 111 1.96 -17.14 6.37
CA GLY A 111 2.81 -15.96 6.31
C GLY A 111 2.58 -14.98 7.46
N SER A 112 1.33 -14.81 7.91
CA SER A 112 1.01 -13.95 9.05
C SER A 112 1.54 -14.52 10.38
N LEU A 113 1.60 -15.84 10.53
CA LEU A 113 2.29 -16.47 11.67
C LEU A 113 3.79 -16.14 11.69
N VAL A 114 4.43 -16.05 10.52
CA VAL A 114 5.83 -15.60 10.42
C VAL A 114 5.98 -14.19 10.98
N VAL A 115 5.05 -13.26 10.68
CA VAL A 115 5.05 -11.91 11.26
C VAL A 115 4.86 -11.94 12.77
N ILE A 116 3.92 -12.74 13.27
CA ILE A 116 3.67 -12.88 14.71
C ILE A 116 4.95 -13.34 15.41
N LEU A 117 5.59 -14.40 14.92
CA LEU A 117 6.85 -14.91 15.46
C LEU A 117 7.97 -13.87 15.36
N ALA A 118 8.10 -13.23 14.20
CA ALA A 118 9.10 -12.20 13.94
C ALA A 118 8.94 -10.99 14.87
N SER A 119 7.71 -10.64 15.28
CA SER A 119 7.45 -9.52 16.19
C SER A 119 8.16 -9.70 17.54
N PHE A 120 8.32 -10.93 18.03
CA PHE A 120 9.07 -11.23 19.27
C PHE A 120 10.59 -11.13 19.11
N TYR A 121 11.11 -11.20 17.89
CA TYR A 121 12.55 -11.17 17.59
C TYR A 121 12.95 -9.93 16.78
N MET A 122 12.25 -8.82 17.00
CA MET A 122 12.34 -7.61 16.16
C MET A 122 13.77 -7.09 16.00
N ASP A 123 14.59 -7.13 17.06
CA ASP A 123 15.99 -6.69 17.04
C ASP A 123 16.87 -7.49 16.07
N LYS A 124 16.50 -8.74 15.77
CA LYS A 124 17.18 -9.60 14.79
C LYS A 124 16.62 -9.39 13.39
N VAL A 125 15.30 -9.34 13.26
CA VAL A 125 14.61 -9.20 11.96
C VAL A 125 14.99 -7.89 11.28
N ARG A 126 15.05 -6.78 12.04
CA ARG A 126 15.46 -5.47 11.52
C ARG A 126 16.89 -5.46 10.94
N LYS A 127 17.76 -6.38 11.36
CA LYS A 127 19.13 -6.49 10.82
C LYS A 127 19.15 -7.12 9.42
N LEU A 128 18.14 -7.92 9.07
CA LEU A 128 18.02 -8.54 7.75
C LEU A 128 17.46 -7.57 6.70
N PHE A 129 16.67 -6.58 7.14
CA PHE A 129 16.00 -5.59 6.28
C PHE A 129 16.40 -4.16 6.69
N PRO A 130 17.69 -3.78 6.55
CA PRO A 130 18.09 -2.39 6.67
C PRO A 130 17.47 -1.58 5.53
N THR A 131 17.47 -0.25 5.68
CA THR A 131 16.80 0.70 4.76
C THR A 131 17.11 0.44 3.27
N VAL A 132 18.35 0.02 2.95
CA VAL A 132 18.76 -0.34 1.59
C VAL A 132 17.94 -1.52 1.05
N VAL A 133 17.84 -2.61 1.81
CA VAL A 133 17.11 -3.82 1.40
C VAL A 133 15.63 -3.49 1.28
N SER A 134 15.03 -2.87 2.29
CA SER A 134 13.62 -2.51 2.27
C SER A 134 13.28 -1.56 1.13
N GLY A 135 14.14 -0.59 0.84
CA GLY A 135 13.95 0.34 -0.27
C GLY A 135 13.95 -0.37 -1.63
N VAL A 136 14.88 -1.31 -1.87
CA VAL A 136 14.90 -2.11 -3.10
C VAL A 136 13.61 -2.90 -3.25
N VAL A 137 13.17 -3.58 -2.18
CA VAL A 137 11.97 -4.43 -2.28
C VAL A 137 10.71 -3.59 -2.51
N VAL A 138 10.53 -2.48 -1.79
CA VAL A 138 9.38 -1.58 -1.99
C VAL A 138 9.39 -0.98 -3.40
N THR A 139 10.56 -0.63 -3.94
CA THR A 139 10.69 -0.19 -5.33
C THR A 139 10.29 -1.28 -6.31
N LEU A 140 10.73 -2.54 -6.10
CA LEU A 140 10.33 -3.68 -6.93
C LEU A 140 8.82 -3.93 -6.88
N ILE A 141 8.18 -3.84 -5.70
CA ILE A 141 6.72 -3.97 -5.58
C ILE A 141 6.03 -3.00 -6.54
N GLY A 142 6.36 -1.71 -6.48
CA GLY A 142 5.75 -0.71 -7.35
C GLY A 142 6.01 -0.94 -8.84
N LEU A 143 7.26 -1.25 -9.22
CA LEU A 143 7.64 -1.41 -10.63
C LEU A 143 7.08 -2.69 -11.27
N THR A 144 7.06 -3.80 -10.53
CA THR A 144 6.68 -5.11 -11.07
C THR A 144 5.17 -5.29 -11.21
N ILE A 145 4.36 -4.43 -10.57
CA ILE A 145 2.89 -4.43 -10.69
C ILE A 145 2.41 -3.54 -11.85
N LEU A 146 3.23 -2.61 -12.34
CA LEU A 146 2.84 -1.70 -13.43
C LEU A 146 2.30 -2.41 -14.68
N PRO A 147 2.85 -3.57 -15.14
CA PRO A 147 2.28 -4.32 -16.25
C PRO A 147 0.82 -4.75 -16.01
N VAL A 148 0.42 -5.04 -14.77
CA VAL A 148 -0.97 -5.39 -14.43
C VAL A 148 -1.90 -4.20 -14.70
N ALA A 149 -1.50 -2.99 -14.29
CA ALA A 149 -2.25 -1.77 -14.59
C ALA A 149 -2.42 -1.56 -16.10
N MET A 150 -1.36 -1.80 -16.88
CA MET A 150 -1.37 -1.63 -18.35
C MET A 150 -2.31 -2.62 -19.02
N ASN A 151 -2.38 -3.85 -18.52
CA ASN A 151 -3.35 -4.83 -19.00
C ASN A 151 -4.81 -4.39 -18.70
N TRP A 152 -5.08 -3.71 -17.59
CA TRP A 152 -6.42 -3.16 -17.34
C TRP A 152 -6.77 -1.94 -18.16
N VAL A 153 -5.79 -1.08 -18.49
CA VAL A 153 -6.01 0.01 -19.45
C VAL A 153 -6.46 -0.57 -20.78
N GLY A 154 -5.83 -1.66 -21.23
CA GLY A 154 -6.19 -2.33 -22.46
C GLY A 154 -7.50 -3.13 -22.39
N ASP A 155 -7.82 -3.71 -21.23
CA ASP A 155 -9.06 -4.46 -20.95
C ASP A 155 -9.43 -5.49 -22.04
N ALA A 156 -8.43 -6.23 -22.53
CA ALA A 156 -8.56 -7.37 -23.44
C ALA A 156 -7.25 -8.18 -23.42
N PRO A 157 -7.19 -9.37 -24.04
CA PRO A 157 -5.91 -10.01 -24.35
C PRO A 157 -5.05 -9.10 -25.23
N ALA A 158 -3.74 -9.02 -24.99
CA ALA A 158 -2.83 -8.12 -25.70
C ALA A 158 -2.81 -8.32 -27.24
N SER A 159 -3.20 -9.52 -27.71
CA SER A 159 -3.29 -9.86 -29.14
C SER A 159 -4.65 -9.53 -29.77
N SER A 160 -5.61 -8.99 -29.00
CA SER A 160 -6.97 -8.68 -29.47
C SER A 160 -7.05 -7.26 -30.04
N GLU A 161 -7.80 -7.06 -31.12
CA GLU A 161 -8.13 -5.72 -31.63
C GLU A 161 -8.92 -4.87 -30.62
N ASN A 162 -9.59 -5.54 -29.66
CA ASN A 162 -10.31 -4.88 -28.57
C ASN A 162 -9.38 -4.41 -27.43
N PHE A 163 -8.07 -4.69 -27.51
CA PHE A 163 -7.11 -4.19 -26.56
C PHE A 163 -6.89 -2.70 -26.78
N ALA A 164 -7.01 -1.92 -25.69
CA ALA A 164 -6.66 -0.51 -25.69
C ALA A 164 -7.43 0.33 -26.72
N THR A 165 -8.72 0.01 -26.94
CA THR A 165 -9.60 0.84 -27.79
C THR A 165 -9.71 2.26 -27.26
N LEU A 166 -10.02 3.23 -28.13
CA LEU A 166 -10.08 4.65 -27.76
C LEU A 166 -10.97 4.92 -26.53
N PRO A 167 -12.18 4.34 -26.38
CA PRO A 167 -12.98 4.56 -25.18
C PRO A 167 -12.31 4.06 -23.89
N LYS A 168 -11.60 2.93 -23.95
CA LYS A 168 -10.87 2.36 -22.81
C LYS A 168 -9.68 3.24 -22.44
N LEU A 169 -8.89 3.65 -23.43
CA LEU A 169 -7.76 4.56 -23.22
C LEU A 169 -8.22 5.91 -22.66
N PHE A 170 -9.33 6.45 -23.19
CA PHE A 170 -9.94 7.70 -22.74
C PHE A 170 -10.35 7.63 -21.27
N LEU A 171 -11.01 6.54 -20.84
CA LEU A 171 -11.36 6.33 -19.43
C LEU A 171 -10.13 6.24 -18.52
N ALA A 172 -9.08 5.55 -18.96
CA ALA A 172 -7.82 5.47 -18.22
C ALA A 172 -7.15 6.85 -18.09
N ILE A 173 -7.08 7.63 -19.17
CA ILE A 173 -6.48 8.97 -19.17
C ILE A 173 -7.30 9.94 -18.31
N ILE A 174 -8.63 9.91 -18.37
CA ILE A 174 -9.48 10.77 -17.55
C ILE A 174 -9.30 10.46 -16.07
N SER A 175 -9.40 9.19 -15.70
CA SER A 175 -9.25 8.80 -14.29
C SER A 175 -7.87 9.16 -13.74
N LEU A 176 -6.81 8.91 -14.52
CA LEU A 176 -5.45 9.37 -14.24
C LEU A 176 -5.37 10.90 -14.09
N GLY A 177 -5.91 11.64 -15.06
CA GLY A 177 -5.91 13.10 -15.08
C GLY A 177 -6.62 13.69 -13.86
N ILE A 178 -7.72 13.10 -13.41
CA ILE A 178 -8.43 13.51 -12.19
C ILE A 178 -7.56 13.25 -10.95
N VAL A 179 -6.92 12.08 -10.83
CA VAL A 179 -6.02 11.79 -9.70
C VAL A 179 -4.89 12.83 -9.65
N VAL A 180 -4.25 13.11 -10.79
CA VAL A 180 -3.16 14.09 -10.87
C VAL A 180 -3.65 15.49 -10.54
N ALA A 181 -4.77 15.94 -11.14
CA ALA A 181 -5.32 17.27 -10.89
C ALA A 181 -5.69 17.45 -9.42
N VAL A 182 -6.36 16.47 -8.80
CA VAL A 182 -6.72 16.54 -7.37
C VAL A 182 -5.47 16.52 -6.49
N SER A 183 -4.46 15.71 -6.83
CA SER A 183 -3.21 15.63 -6.06
C SER A 183 -2.39 16.92 -6.13
N VAL A 184 -2.44 17.64 -7.26
CA VAL A 184 -1.67 18.87 -7.49
C VAL A 184 -2.40 20.11 -6.97
N TYR A 185 -3.70 20.24 -7.27
CA TYR A 185 -4.44 21.48 -7.02
C TYR A 185 -5.21 21.49 -5.69
N CYS A 186 -5.55 20.32 -5.13
CA CYS A 186 -6.25 20.25 -3.84
C CYS A 186 -5.25 20.13 -2.67
N LYS A 187 -5.74 20.32 -1.45
CA LYS A 187 -4.93 20.23 -0.23
C LYS A 187 -5.63 19.38 0.83
N GLY A 188 -4.85 18.89 1.79
CA GLY A 188 -5.36 18.16 2.97
C GLY A 188 -6.14 16.90 2.60
N ALA A 189 -7.36 16.79 3.16
CA ALA A 189 -8.29 15.67 2.98
C ALA A 189 -8.56 15.30 1.52
N VAL A 190 -8.78 16.32 0.68
CA VAL A 190 -9.22 16.15 -0.70
C VAL A 190 -8.08 15.58 -1.54
N ALA A 191 -6.87 16.14 -1.40
CA ALA A 191 -5.67 15.61 -2.05
C ALA A 191 -5.36 14.16 -1.61
N ALA A 192 -5.55 13.85 -0.32
CA ALA A 192 -5.37 12.48 0.18
C ALA A 192 -6.42 11.49 -0.35
N SER A 193 -7.59 12.00 -0.79
CA SER A 193 -8.66 11.21 -1.39
C SER A 193 -8.59 11.18 -2.92
N ALA A 194 -7.48 11.63 -3.53
CA ALA A 194 -7.34 11.73 -4.99
C ALA A 194 -7.62 10.41 -5.72
N ILE A 195 -7.21 9.27 -5.15
CA ILE A 195 -7.47 7.93 -5.70
C ILE A 195 -8.98 7.67 -5.77
N VAL A 196 -9.73 7.88 -4.68
CA VAL A 196 -11.18 7.67 -4.63
C VAL A 196 -11.90 8.64 -5.56
N ILE A 197 -11.47 9.90 -5.59
CA ILE A 197 -12.07 10.92 -6.48
C ILE A 197 -11.79 10.60 -7.94
N GLY A 198 -10.59 10.10 -8.27
CA GLY A 198 -10.24 9.62 -9.61
C GLY A 198 -11.07 8.42 -10.06
N LEU A 199 -11.27 7.44 -9.16
CA LEU A 199 -12.16 6.31 -9.41
C LEU A 199 -13.61 6.78 -9.63
N ALA A 200 -14.12 7.65 -8.76
CA ALA A 200 -15.48 8.17 -8.86
C ALA A 200 -15.71 8.98 -10.14
N GLY A 201 -14.77 9.87 -10.48
CA GLY A 201 -14.85 10.67 -11.69
C GLY A 201 -14.73 9.84 -12.97
N GLY A 202 -13.81 8.88 -13.01
CA GLY A 202 -13.71 7.92 -14.11
C GLY A 202 -14.96 7.05 -14.24
N TYR A 203 -15.55 6.62 -13.12
CA TYR A 203 -16.80 5.87 -13.09
C TYR A 203 -18.00 6.68 -13.61
N ILE A 204 -18.11 7.96 -13.26
CA ILE A 204 -19.16 8.86 -13.78
C ILE A 204 -19.05 9.00 -15.31
N VAL A 205 -17.84 9.13 -15.85
CA VAL A 205 -17.63 9.16 -17.30
C VAL A 205 -17.92 7.81 -17.94
N ALA A 206 -17.60 6.69 -17.28
CA ALA A 206 -17.96 5.37 -17.78
C ALA A 206 -19.48 5.14 -17.83
N LEU A 207 -20.22 5.67 -16.85
CA LEU A 207 -21.68 5.64 -16.84
C LEU A 207 -22.26 6.36 -18.05
N SER A 208 -21.73 7.54 -18.41
CA SER A 208 -22.20 8.29 -19.57
C SER A 208 -21.85 7.62 -20.91
N LEU A 209 -20.82 6.78 -20.94
CA LEU A 209 -20.44 5.96 -22.10
C LEU A 209 -21.21 4.61 -22.16
N GLY A 210 -22.07 4.30 -21.19
CA GLY A 210 -22.81 3.04 -21.15
C GLY A 210 -21.93 1.81 -20.89
N MET A 211 -20.73 2.01 -20.33
CA MET A 211 -19.74 0.95 -20.09
C MET A 211 -19.88 0.29 -18.70
N VAL A 212 -21.01 0.52 -18.02
CA VAL A 212 -21.25 0.08 -16.64
C VAL A 212 -22.53 -0.74 -16.58
N ASN A 213 -22.45 -1.91 -15.96
CA ASN A 213 -23.62 -2.76 -15.72
C ASN A 213 -24.18 -2.52 -14.31
N LEU A 214 -25.34 -1.86 -14.21
CA LEU A 214 -25.98 -1.54 -12.94
C LEU A 214 -26.74 -2.72 -12.30
N ASN A 215 -26.93 -3.82 -13.02
CA ASN A 215 -27.68 -4.99 -12.52
C ASN A 215 -26.96 -5.66 -11.34
N ASP A 216 -25.64 -5.55 -11.26
CA ASP A 216 -24.85 -6.10 -10.15
C ASP A 216 -25.11 -5.33 -8.85
N ILE A 217 -25.53 -4.06 -8.94
CA ILE A 217 -25.87 -3.23 -7.77
C ILE A 217 -27.29 -3.51 -7.29
N SER A 218 -28.24 -3.78 -8.20
CA SER A 218 -29.63 -4.07 -7.83
C SER A 218 -29.78 -5.44 -7.17
N SER A 219 -29.01 -6.44 -7.64
CA SER A 219 -29.00 -7.80 -7.11
C SER A 219 -28.26 -7.95 -5.78
N ALA A 220 -27.34 -7.04 -5.45
CA ALA A 220 -26.61 -7.06 -4.19
C ALA A 220 -27.53 -6.83 -2.97
N ALA A 221 -27.35 -7.65 -1.94
CA ALA A 221 -28.06 -7.52 -0.67
C ALA A 221 -27.73 -6.20 0.04
N TRP A 222 -28.71 -5.67 0.79
CA TRP A 222 -28.51 -4.47 1.60
C TRP A 222 -27.62 -4.71 2.81
N VAL A 223 -27.80 -5.85 3.48
CA VAL A 223 -26.98 -6.25 4.64
C VAL A 223 -26.42 -7.63 4.34
N GLY A 224 -25.11 -7.79 4.55
CA GLY A 224 -24.40 -9.05 4.37
C GLY A 224 -22.99 -8.91 4.90
N GLY A 225 -22.54 -9.93 5.65
CA GLY A 225 -21.19 -9.98 6.19
C GLY A 225 -20.32 -10.98 5.43
N PRO A 226 -18.99 -10.92 5.58
CA PRO A 226 -18.11 -11.95 5.05
C PRO A 226 -18.39 -13.28 5.73
N GLU A 227 -18.41 -14.34 4.93
CA GLU A 227 -18.49 -15.72 5.41
C GLU A 227 -17.07 -16.18 5.81
N PRO A 228 -16.83 -16.50 7.09
CA PRO A 228 -15.54 -17.02 7.51
C PRO A 228 -15.21 -18.31 6.75
N LEU A 229 -13.98 -18.43 6.27
CA LEU A 229 -13.47 -19.59 5.54
C LEU A 229 -14.30 -19.97 4.29
N LYS A 230 -14.98 -19.02 3.64
CA LYS A 230 -15.82 -19.25 2.45
C LYS A 230 -15.17 -20.11 1.37
N TYR A 231 -13.89 -19.86 1.07
CA TYR A 231 -13.12 -20.60 0.06
C TYR A 231 -12.25 -21.72 0.65
N GLY A 232 -12.24 -21.91 1.96
CA GLY A 232 -11.31 -22.80 2.65
C GLY A 232 -9.86 -22.29 2.66
N LEU A 233 -8.93 -23.18 3.03
CA LEU A 233 -7.49 -22.90 3.12
C LEU A 233 -6.72 -23.99 2.37
N SER A 234 -5.90 -23.60 1.39
CA SER A 234 -4.96 -24.49 0.70
C SER A 234 -3.52 -24.12 1.06
N PHE A 235 -2.69 -25.13 1.33
CA PHE A 235 -1.32 -24.95 1.81
C PHE A 235 -0.31 -25.45 0.78
N GLU A 236 0.03 -24.59 -0.16
CA GLU A 236 1.06 -24.87 -1.17
C GLU A 236 2.40 -24.28 -0.73
N ALA A 237 3.47 -25.09 -0.76
CA ALA A 237 4.77 -24.68 -0.25
C ALA A 237 5.34 -23.44 -0.98
N SER A 238 5.27 -23.40 -2.31
CA SER A 238 5.73 -22.26 -3.12
C SER A 238 4.98 -20.97 -2.80
N ALA A 239 3.66 -21.05 -2.64
CA ALA A 239 2.78 -19.95 -2.26
C ALA A 239 3.12 -19.45 -0.85
N ILE A 240 3.26 -20.35 0.13
CA ILE A 240 3.62 -20.03 1.51
C ILE A 240 4.95 -19.27 1.57
N VAL A 241 5.99 -19.75 0.88
CA VAL A 241 7.29 -19.08 0.93
C VAL A 241 7.21 -17.69 0.29
N SER A 242 6.57 -17.58 -0.88
CA SER A 242 6.41 -16.31 -1.58
C SER A 242 5.64 -15.29 -0.74
N MET A 243 4.52 -15.70 -0.16
CA MET A 243 3.71 -14.86 0.71
C MET A 243 4.46 -14.45 1.98
N SER A 244 5.19 -15.38 2.60
CA SER A 244 6.00 -15.13 3.80
C SER A 244 7.10 -14.11 3.56
N LEU A 245 7.76 -14.13 2.38
CA LEU A 245 8.78 -13.14 2.03
C LEU A 245 8.20 -11.73 1.97
N VAL A 246 7.01 -11.57 1.36
CA VAL A 246 6.32 -10.27 1.33
C VAL A 246 5.94 -9.82 2.72
N TYR A 247 5.46 -10.72 3.58
CA TYR A 247 5.18 -10.40 4.98
C TYR A 247 6.40 -9.89 5.74
N ILE A 248 7.58 -10.45 5.50
CA ILE A 248 8.81 -9.97 6.13
C ILE A 248 9.15 -8.54 5.66
N VAL A 249 8.89 -8.21 4.39
CA VAL A 249 9.07 -6.85 3.87
C VAL A 249 8.09 -5.88 4.53
N VAL A 250 6.84 -6.31 4.71
CA VAL A 250 5.79 -5.55 5.39
C VAL A 250 6.18 -5.24 6.84
N ILE A 251 6.96 -6.08 7.52
CA ILE A 251 7.51 -5.72 8.85
C ILE A 251 8.35 -4.44 8.79
N ALA A 252 9.19 -4.31 7.76
CA ALA A 252 10.06 -3.14 7.59
C ALA A 252 9.24 -1.89 7.24
N GLU A 253 8.25 -2.04 6.35
CA GLU A 253 7.29 -0.99 5.99
C GLU A 253 6.49 -0.52 7.21
N ALA A 254 5.85 -1.44 7.93
CA ALA A 254 5.06 -1.14 9.12
C ALA A 254 5.90 -0.46 10.21
N THR A 255 7.15 -0.88 10.40
CA THR A 255 8.06 -0.21 11.33
C THR A 255 8.33 1.23 10.90
N GLY A 256 8.55 1.47 9.61
CA GLY A 256 8.71 2.81 9.05
C GLY A 256 7.47 3.67 9.25
N ASP A 257 6.29 3.13 8.96
CA ASP A 257 5.00 3.79 9.15
C ASP A 257 4.74 4.15 10.62
N PHE A 258 5.01 3.24 11.54
CA PHE A 258 4.88 3.49 12.97
C PHE A 258 5.83 4.58 13.46
N MET A 259 7.08 4.58 12.99
CA MET A 259 8.04 5.64 13.32
C MET A 259 7.65 6.99 12.73
N ALA A 260 7.16 7.01 11.48
CA ALA A 260 6.69 8.22 10.82
C ALA A 260 5.42 8.78 11.51
N LEU A 261 4.46 7.91 11.87
CA LEU A 261 3.29 8.29 12.66
C LEU A 261 3.68 8.83 14.03
N ALA A 262 4.63 8.18 14.72
CA ALA A 262 5.12 8.66 16.01
C ALA A 262 5.66 10.08 15.92
N ASN A 263 6.47 10.34 14.90
CA ASN A 263 7.01 11.66 14.62
C ASN A 263 5.89 12.67 14.30
N ASN A 264 4.92 12.28 13.44
CA ASN A 264 3.76 13.12 13.12
C ASN A 264 2.89 13.40 14.35
N CYS A 265 2.85 12.49 15.32
CA CYS A 265 2.11 12.64 16.58
C CYS A 265 2.93 13.32 17.69
N ASN A 266 4.17 13.74 17.42
CA ASN A 266 5.13 14.25 18.42
C ASN A 266 5.31 13.31 19.64
N THR A 267 5.31 11.99 19.41
CA THR A 267 5.49 10.97 20.46
C THR A 267 6.70 10.09 20.17
N LYS A 268 7.22 9.45 21.22
CA LYS A 268 8.30 8.45 21.11
C LYS A 268 7.69 7.05 21.15
N VAL A 269 8.20 6.17 20.31
CA VAL A 269 7.82 4.75 20.25
C VAL A 269 9.00 3.92 20.70
N SER A 270 8.76 3.02 21.66
CA SER A 270 9.76 2.07 22.14
C SER A 270 9.79 0.79 21.29
N GLY A 271 10.82 -0.05 21.46
CA GLY A 271 10.86 -1.37 20.81
C GLY A 271 9.67 -2.26 21.19
N LYS A 272 9.17 -2.14 22.43
CA LYS A 272 7.96 -2.85 22.87
C LYS A 272 6.71 -2.37 22.14
N ASP A 273 6.61 -1.08 21.85
CA ASP A 273 5.45 -0.54 21.12
C ASP A 273 5.46 -1.01 19.66
N LEU A 274 6.64 -1.05 19.02
CA LEU A 274 6.80 -1.64 17.68
C LEU A 274 6.42 -3.12 17.67
N GLN A 275 6.84 -3.89 18.68
CA GLN A 275 6.44 -5.29 18.82
C GLN A 275 4.91 -5.43 18.93
N ARG A 276 4.23 -4.61 19.73
CA ARG A 276 2.76 -4.63 19.86
C ARG A 276 2.06 -4.26 18.55
N GLY A 277 2.63 -3.31 17.81
CA GLY A 277 2.17 -2.91 16.48
C GLY A 277 2.28 -4.04 15.47
N LEU A 278 3.45 -4.67 15.37
CA LEU A 278 3.68 -5.81 14.47
C LEU A 278 2.89 -7.05 14.85
N LEU A 279 2.70 -7.30 16.15
CA LEU A 279 1.80 -8.34 16.61
C LEU A 279 0.36 -8.08 16.16
N GLY A 280 -0.09 -6.82 16.22
CA GLY A 280 -1.39 -6.41 15.68
C GLY A 280 -1.50 -6.56 14.16
N ASP A 281 -0.41 -6.35 13.44
CA ASP A 281 -0.34 -6.56 11.99
C ASP A 281 -0.48 -8.05 11.64
N GLY A 282 0.32 -8.91 12.25
CA GLY A 282 0.28 -10.35 12.03
C GLY A 282 -1.03 -11.02 12.49
N LEU A 283 -1.55 -10.66 13.66
CA LEU A 283 -2.85 -11.15 14.12
C LEU A 283 -3.99 -10.61 13.27
N GLY A 284 -3.89 -9.37 12.81
CA GLY A 284 -4.85 -8.78 11.90
C GLY A 284 -4.89 -9.49 10.55
N SER A 285 -3.73 -9.82 9.98
CA SER A 285 -3.62 -10.63 8.76
C SER A 285 -4.10 -12.07 8.96
N THR A 286 -3.89 -12.65 10.14
CA THR A 286 -4.44 -13.96 10.51
C THR A 286 -5.97 -13.91 10.50
N LEU A 287 -6.56 -12.91 11.18
CA LEU A 287 -8.00 -12.66 11.16
C LEU A 287 -8.52 -12.42 9.73
N SER A 288 -7.78 -11.64 8.94
CA SER A 288 -8.11 -11.37 7.54
C SER A 288 -8.25 -12.67 6.76
N SER A 289 -7.27 -13.56 6.86
CA SER A 289 -7.28 -14.85 6.16
C SER A 289 -8.45 -15.74 6.58
N LEU A 290 -8.81 -15.73 7.87
CA LEU A 290 -9.97 -16.47 8.39
C LEU A 290 -11.31 -15.88 7.95
N LEU A 291 -11.39 -14.55 7.81
CA LEU A 291 -12.56 -13.84 7.30
C LEU A 291 -12.60 -13.79 5.76
N THR A 292 -11.64 -14.42 5.08
CA THR A 292 -11.56 -14.43 3.61
C THR A 292 -11.25 -13.04 3.02
N ALA A 293 -10.46 -12.24 3.74
CA ALA A 293 -10.00 -10.93 3.34
C ALA A 293 -8.53 -10.96 2.89
N MET A 294 -8.18 -10.05 1.98
CA MET A 294 -6.80 -9.92 1.51
C MET A 294 -5.85 -9.55 2.67
N PRO A 295 -4.57 -9.98 2.60
CA PRO A 295 -3.56 -9.61 3.59
C PRO A 295 -3.55 -8.12 3.95
N LEU A 296 -3.47 -7.83 5.25
CA LEU A 296 -3.50 -6.47 5.77
C LEU A 296 -2.09 -5.96 6.05
N ALA A 297 -1.90 -4.65 5.93
CA ALA A 297 -0.75 -3.93 6.46
C ALA A 297 -1.17 -2.55 7.00
N SER A 298 -0.23 -1.82 7.60
CA SER A 298 -0.40 -0.40 7.91
C SER A 298 -0.53 0.43 6.63
N PHE A 299 -1.42 1.41 6.66
CA PHE A 299 -1.73 2.22 5.48
C PHE A 299 -0.89 3.50 5.45
N SER A 300 0.23 3.50 4.71
CA SER A 300 1.20 4.61 4.67
C SER A 300 0.60 5.94 4.18
N GLN A 301 -0.43 5.90 3.33
CA GLN A 301 -1.16 7.11 2.91
C GLN A 301 -1.79 7.83 4.10
N ASN A 302 -2.33 7.06 5.06
CA ASN A 302 -2.96 7.64 6.25
C ASN A 302 -1.92 8.28 7.19
N VAL A 303 -0.68 7.78 7.20
CA VAL A 303 0.44 8.41 7.90
C VAL A 303 0.67 9.83 7.40
N GLY A 304 0.64 10.02 6.07
CA GLY A 304 0.74 11.32 5.43
C GLY A 304 -0.39 12.27 5.81
N ILE A 305 -1.63 11.77 5.91
CA ILE A 305 -2.81 12.58 6.29
C ILE A 305 -2.65 13.14 7.70
N VAL A 306 -2.22 12.32 8.66
CA VAL A 306 -1.97 12.80 10.03
C VAL A 306 -0.91 13.91 10.02
N GLY A 307 0.15 13.74 9.22
CA GLY A 307 1.22 14.73 9.06
C GLY A 307 0.83 16.02 8.33
N ILE A 308 -0.32 16.08 7.65
CA ILE A 308 -0.82 17.30 6.98
C ILE A 308 -1.94 17.93 7.81
N THR A 309 -2.85 17.13 8.33
CA THR A 309 -4.06 17.59 9.04
C THR A 309 -3.81 17.93 10.50
N GLY A 310 -2.78 17.35 11.11
CA GLY A 310 -2.50 17.47 12.54
C GLY A 310 -3.53 16.76 13.42
N VAL A 311 -4.39 15.92 12.85
CA VAL A 311 -5.36 15.09 13.59
C VAL A 311 -4.67 13.80 14.01
N ALA A 312 -3.93 13.86 15.13
CA ALA A 312 -3.20 12.71 15.66
C ALA A 312 -4.03 11.85 16.63
N SER A 313 -5.30 12.21 16.89
CA SER A 313 -6.15 11.50 17.84
C SER A 313 -6.41 10.06 17.40
N ARG A 314 -5.97 9.10 18.22
CA ARG A 314 -6.22 7.66 17.99
C ARG A 314 -7.71 7.30 18.10
N PHE A 315 -8.51 8.11 18.78
CA PHE A 315 -9.95 7.87 18.92
C PHE A 315 -10.72 8.23 17.65
N VAL A 316 -10.25 9.24 16.90
CA VAL A 316 -10.78 9.57 15.58
C VAL A 316 -10.53 8.40 14.63
N VAL A 317 -9.30 7.90 14.57
CA VAL A 317 -8.97 6.78 13.67
C VAL A 317 -9.60 5.46 14.13
N ALA A 318 -9.78 5.24 15.44
CA ALA A 318 -10.58 4.11 15.92
C ALA A 318 -12.05 4.22 15.46
N THR A 319 -12.61 5.44 15.40
CA THR A 319 -13.95 5.67 14.86
C THR A 319 -14.00 5.39 13.35
N THR A 320 -12.93 5.70 12.60
CA THR A 320 -12.77 5.26 11.20
C THR A 320 -12.84 3.74 11.10
N GLY A 321 -12.18 3.01 12.01
CA GLY A 321 -12.28 1.55 12.06
C GLY A 321 -13.73 1.06 12.25
N ALA A 322 -14.52 1.72 13.11
CA ALA A 322 -15.93 1.41 13.26
C ALA A 322 -16.75 1.70 11.98
N LEU A 323 -16.45 2.79 11.27
CA LEU A 323 -17.10 3.09 9.99
C LEU A 323 -16.72 2.07 8.89
N LEU A 324 -15.49 1.57 8.88
CA LEU A 324 -15.05 0.51 7.98
C LEU A 324 -15.77 -0.82 8.28
N ILE A 325 -15.93 -1.16 9.57
CA ILE A 325 -16.75 -2.32 9.99
C ILE A 325 -18.16 -2.20 9.43
N LEU A 326 -18.79 -1.04 9.61
CA LEU A 326 -20.12 -0.78 9.05
C LEU A 326 -20.10 -0.93 7.53
N GLY A 327 -19.14 -0.33 6.84
CA GLY A 327 -18.99 -0.46 5.38
C GLY A 327 -18.87 -1.90 4.89
N GLY A 328 -18.17 -2.77 5.64
CA GLY A 328 -18.05 -4.20 5.33
C GLY A 328 -19.33 -5.01 5.54
N LEU A 329 -20.35 -4.47 6.21
CA LEU A 329 -21.66 -5.09 6.42
C LEU A 329 -22.71 -4.65 5.38
N PHE A 330 -22.37 -3.73 4.47
CA PHE A 330 -23.24 -3.22 3.41
C PHE A 330 -22.71 -3.60 2.01
N PRO A 331 -23.04 -4.79 1.48
CA PRO A 331 -22.53 -5.28 0.19
C PRO A 331 -22.79 -4.35 -1.00
N LYS A 332 -23.81 -3.49 -0.93
CA LYS A 332 -24.08 -2.44 -1.93
C LYS A 332 -22.86 -1.55 -2.20
N LEU A 333 -22.09 -1.19 -1.16
CA LEU A 333 -20.88 -0.37 -1.32
C LEU A 333 -19.82 -1.11 -2.14
N ALA A 334 -19.61 -2.39 -1.85
CA ALA A 334 -18.71 -3.25 -2.60
C ALA A 334 -19.21 -3.53 -4.03
N ALA A 335 -20.53 -3.69 -4.23
CA ALA A 335 -21.12 -3.91 -5.54
C ALA A 335 -20.86 -2.74 -6.50
N VAL A 336 -20.98 -1.50 -6.01
CA VAL A 336 -20.60 -0.30 -6.79
C VAL A 336 -19.14 -0.38 -7.22
N ALA A 337 -18.23 -0.77 -6.33
CA ALA A 337 -16.81 -0.86 -6.65
C ALA A 337 -16.49 -1.90 -7.73
N VAL A 338 -17.23 -3.02 -7.79
CA VAL A 338 -17.02 -4.06 -8.81
C VAL A 338 -17.54 -3.64 -10.19
N THR A 339 -18.53 -2.75 -10.24
CA THR A 339 -19.00 -2.18 -11.52
C THR A 339 -18.05 -1.16 -12.14
N ILE A 340 -16.96 -0.79 -11.46
CA ILE A 340 -15.96 0.12 -12.00
C ILE A 340 -15.21 -0.56 -13.16
N PRO A 341 -15.24 0.01 -14.37
CA PRO A 341 -14.54 -0.60 -15.50
C PRO A 341 -13.04 -0.69 -15.26
N LYS A 342 -12.43 -1.78 -15.73
CA LYS A 342 -10.98 -2.02 -15.63
C LYS A 342 -10.14 -0.86 -16.17
N PRO A 343 -10.49 -0.16 -17.28
CA PRO A 343 -9.68 0.97 -17.72
C PRO A 343 -9.60 2.12 -16.71
N VAL A 344 -10.65 2.37 -15.92
CA VAL A 344 -10.64 3.36 -14.83
C VAL A 344 -9.69 2.90 -13.71
N LEU A 345 -9.72 1.61 -13.35
CA LEU A 345 -8.78 1.02 -12.40
C LEU A 345 -7.34 1.08 -12.91
N GLY A 346 -7.13 0.90 -14.22
CA GLY A 346 -5.83 1.00 -14.87
C GLY A 346 -5.24 2.42 -14.78
N GLY A 347 -6.05 3.45 -15.05
CA GLY A 347 -5.63 4.85 -14.95
C GLY A 347 -5.25 5.27 -13.52
N VAL A 348 -6.08 4.91 -12.53
CA VAL A 348 -5.77 5.16 -11.11
C VAL A 348 -4.59 4.31 -10.63
N GLY A 349 -4.54 3.05 -11.06
CA GLY A 349 -3.46 2.10 -10.77
C GLY A 349 -2.11 2.60 -11.25
N PHE A 350 -2.04 3.23 -12.43
CA PHE A 350 -0.82 3.82 -12.98
C PHE A 350 -0.10 4.73 -11.97
N VAL A 351 -0.82 5.70 -11.40
CA VAL A 351 -0.24 6.63 -10.40
C VAL A 351 0.02 5.92 -9.09
N MET A 352 -0.89 5.07 -8.64
CA MET A 352 -0.76 4.40 -7.35
C MET A 352 0.49 3.50 -7.28
N PHE A 353 0.75 2.70 -8.31
CA PHE A 353 1.95 1.85 -8.38
C PHE A 353 3.23 2.68 -8.56
N GLY A 354 3.16 3.78 -9.32
CA GLY A 354 4.25 4.75 -9.40
C GLY A 354 4.58 5.40 -8.05
N MET A 355 3.57 5.74 -7.26
CA MET A 355 3.75 6.29 -5.90
C MET A 355 4.37 5.27 -4.94
N ILE A 356 4.04 3.98 -5.06
CA ILE A 356 4.70 2.91 -4.29
C ILE A 356 6.17 2.79 -4.68
N ALA A 357 6.48 2.78 -5.98
CA ALA A 357 7.86 2.75 -6.45
C ALA A 357 8.65 3.97 -5.93
N TYR A 358 8.04 5.15 -5.96
CA TYR A 358 8.61 6.39 -5.41
C TYR A 358 8.85 6.32 -3.89
N ALA A 359 7.95 5.71 -3.13
CA ALA A 359 8.15 5.50 -1.68
C ALA A 359 9.40 4.64 -1.41
N GLY A 360 9.60 3.56 -2.18
CA GLY A 360 10.82 2.75 -2.12
C GLY A 360 12.07 3.56 -2.47
N ILE A 361 12.01 4.37 -3.53
CA ILE A 361 13.12 5.26 -3.94
C ILE A 361 13.45 6.26 -2.82
N ARG A 362 12.44 6.83 -2.15
CA ARG A 362 12.66 7.71 -0.99
C ARG A 362 13.39 7.02 0.15
N MET A 363 13.08 5.74 0.41
CA MET A 363 13.81 4.96 1.40
C MET A 363 15.27 4.79 0.98
N LEU A 364 15.53 4.49 -0.30
CA LEU A 364 16.88 4.36 -0.84
C LEU A 364 17.70 5.64 -0.72
N ILE A 365 17.09 6.80 -0.97
CA ILE A 365 17.74 8.12 -0.82
C ILE A 365 18.19 8.37 0.63
N THR A 366 17.45 7.86 1.61
CA THR A 366 17.81 8.00 3.03
C THR A 366 18.85 6.97 3.50
N ALA A 367 19.20 5.99 2.68
CA ALA A 367 20.26 5.04 2.99
C ALA A 367 21.65 5.67 2.72
N ALA A 368 22.68 5.14 3.38
CA ALA A 368 24.05 5.58 3.15
C ALA A 368 24.48 5.23 1.72
N ASP A 369 24.84 6.24 0.92
CA ASP A 369 25.28 6.04 -0.46
C ASP A 369 26.75 5.58 -0.51
N THR A 370 26.95 4.28 -0.27
CA THR A 370 28.26 3.63 -0.35
C THR A 370 28.33 2.76 -1.60
N LYS A 371 29.53 2.53 -2.15
CA LYS A 371 29.72 1.61 -3.30
C LYS A 371 29.08 0.24 -3.07
N ARG A 372 29.16 -0.27 -1.84
CA ARG A 372 28.51 -1.51 -1.42
C ARG A 372 26.99 -1.42 -1.55
N ASN A 373 26.38 -0.38 -0.97
CA ASN A 373 24.93 -0.23 -1.01
C ASN A 373 24.44 0.01 -2.44
N ALA A 374 25.16 0.80 -3.25
CA ALA A 374 24.87 0.98 -4.66
C ALA A 374 24.86 -0.35 -5.42
N LEU A 375 25.87 -1.22 -5.23
CA LEU A 375 25.88 -2.56 -5.85
C LEU A 375 24.70 -3.43 -5.42
N VAL A 376 24.37 -3.45 -4.11
CA VAL A 376 23.19 -4.18 -3.59
C VAL A 376 21.91 -3.68 -4.25
N ILE A 377 21.76 -2.36 -4.42
CA ILE A 377 20.60 -1.73 -5.05
C ILE A 377 20.52 -2.10 -6.52
N CYS A 378 21.58 -1.87 -7.28
CA CYS A 378 21.61 -2.10 -8.73
C CYS A 378 21.33 -3.56 -9.07
N VAL A 379 22.04 -4.50 -8.43
CA VAL A 379 21.88 -5.92 -8.74
C VAL A 379 20.53 -6.43 -8.26
N GLY A 380 20.10 -6.03 -7.06
CA GLY A 380 18.78 -6.40 -6.53
C GLY A 380 17.61 -5.98 -7.42
N LEU A 381 17.59 -4.70 -7.82
CA LEU A 381 16.57 -4.17 -8.72
C LEU A 381 16.63 -4.84 -10.10
N ALA A 382 17.83 -4.96 -10.69
CA ALA A 382 18.00 -5.56 -12.01
C ALA A 382 17.56 -7.03 -12.02
N SER A 383 17.90 -7.82 -11.00
CA SER A 383 17.49 -9.23 -10.91
C SER A 383 15.98 -9.39 -10.83
N GLY A 384 15.30 -8.55 -10.04
CA GLY A 384 13.83 -8.60 -9.95
C GLY A 384 13.16 -8.22 -11.27
N LEU A 385 13.60 -7.12 -11.89
CA LEU A 385 13.06 -6.65 -13.17
C LEU A 385 13.37 -7.60 -14.34
N ALA A 386 14.53 -8.25 -14.34
CA ALA A 386 14.90 -9.21 -15.38
C ALA A 386 13.90 -10.36 -15.48
N VAL A 387 13.52 -10.95 -14.34
CA VAL A 387 12.52 -12.02 -14.33
C VAL A 387 11.12 -11.50 -14.65
N THR A 388 10.77 -10.30 -14.20
CA THR A 388 9.47 -9.71 -14.52
C THR A 388 9.29 -9.41 -16.01
N PHE A 389 10.32 -8.90 -16.69
CA PHE A 389 10.24 -8.56 -18.11
C PHE A 389 10.51 -9.74 -19.03
N GLU A 390 11.36 -10.68 -18.62
CA GLU A 390 11.69 -11.86 -19.40
C GLU A 390 11.63 -13.14 -18.53
N PRO A 391 10.41 -13.64 -18.22
CA PRO A 391 10.25 -14.83 -17.38
C PRO A 391 10.88 -16.09 -17.97
N ARG A 392 11.08 -16.14 -19.30
CA ARG A 392 11.71 -17.28 -20.00
C ARG A 392 13.17 -17.49 -19.61
N LEU A 393 13.81 -16.52 -18.94
CA LEU A 393 15.14 -16.71 -18.37
C LEU A 393 15.21 -17.91 -17.41
N LEU A 394 14.09 -18.29 -16.79
CA LEU A 394 14.01 -19.39 -15.82
C LEU A 394 13.66 -20.75 -16.45
N GLN A 395 13.44 -20.82 -17.77
CA GLN A 395 12.86 -22.01 -18.44
C GLN A 395 13.68 -23.31 -18.30
N HIS A 396 14.99 -23.21 -18.06
CA HIS A 396 15.89 -24.36 -17.91
C HIS A 396 16.15 -24.72 -16.43
N LEU A 397 15.57 -23.98 -15.48
CA LEU A 397 15.64 -24.34 -14.08
C LEU A 397 14.65 -25.47 -13.77
N PRO A 398 14.93 -26.29 -12.73
CA PRO A 398 13.94 -27.22 -12.21
C PRO A 398 12.62 -26.52 -11.91
N HIS A 399 11.49 -27.16 -12.24
CA HIS A 399 10.15 -26.58 -12.17
C HIS A 399 9.88 -25.84 -10.85
N ASP A 400 10.25 -26.44 -9.71
CA ASP A 400 10.01 -25.83 -8.39
C ASP A 400 10.84 -24.56 -8.15
N ILE A 401 12.09 -24.55 -8.64
CA ILE A 401 12.98 -23.37 -8.53
C ILE A 401 12.51 -22.28 -9.50
N ALA A 402 12.11 -22.66 -10.71
CA ALA A 402 11.57 -21.74 -11.70
C ALA A 402 10.32 -21.03 -11.15
N ASN A 403 9.35 -21.79 -10.63
CA ASN A 403 8.13 -21.23 -10.05
C ASN A 403 8.42 -20.34 -8.84
N PHE A 404 9.39 -20.73 -8.00
CA PHE A 404 9.79 -19.93 -6.86
C PHE A 404 10.43 -18.59 -7.24
N LEU A 405 11.27 -18.58 -8.29
CA LEU A 405 11.96 -17.38 -8.75
C LEU A 405 11.15 -16.55 -9.76
N HIS A 406 10.04 -17.06 -10.29
CA HIS A 406 9.21 -16.38 -11.29
C HIS A 406 8.64 -15.03 -10.81
N SER A 407 8.52 -14.84 -9.49
CA SER A 407 8.19 -13.55 -8.89
C SER A 407 9.41 -12.63 -8.88
N GLY A 408 9.36 -11.53 -9.64
CA GLY A 408 10.43 -10.51 -9.63
C GLY A 408 10.67 -9.89 -8.26
N ILE A 409 9.62 -9.78 -7.43
CA ILE A 409 9.74 -9.32 -6.04
C ILE A 409 10.54 -10.35 -5.22
N THR A 410 10.21 -11.64 -5.35
CA THR A 410 10.89 -12.73 -4.65
C THR A 410 12.37 -12.81 -5.04
N THR A 411 12.65 -12.87 -6.34
CA THR A 411 14.01 -12.96 -6.87
C THR A 411 14.84 -11.75 -6.48
N GLY A 412 14.32 -10.54 -6.68
CA GLY A 412 15.03 -9.33 -6.28
C GLY A 412 15.29 -9.27 -4.77
N THR A 413 14.30 -9.61 -3.94
CA THR A 413 14.46 -9.64 -2.47
C THR A 413 15.56 -10.61 -2.03
N ILE A 414 15.55 -11.84 -2.55
CA ILE A 414 16.54 -12.86 -2.20
C ILE A 414 17.93 -12.38 -2.59
N VAL A 415 18.11 -11.91 -3.83
CA VAL A 415 19.40 -11.40 -4.32
C VAL A 415 19.87 -10.22 -3.47
N THR A 416 18.99 -9.27 -3.17
CA THR A 416 19.31 -8.10 -2.34
C THR A 416 19.74 -8.51 -0.93
N VAL A 417 19.01 -9.41 -0.27
CA VAL A 417 19.35 -9.88 1.08
C VAL A 417 20.66 -10.65 1.07
N LEU A 418 20.86 -11.54 0.11
CA LEU A 418 22.10 -12.33 -0.02
C LEU A 418 23.31 -11.42 -0.26
N LEU A 419 23.23 -10.50 -1.22
CA LEU A 419 24.31 -9.55 -1.48
C LEU A 419 24.59 -8.66 -0.29
N HIS A 420 23.55 -8.20 0.42
CA HIS A 420 23.73 -7.43 1.62
C HIS A 420 24.47 -8.23 2.71
N GLN A 421 24.20 -9.53 2.86
CA GLN A 421 24.88 -10.35 3.86
C GLN A 421 26.30 -10.75 3.46
N LEU A 422 26.52 -11.06 2.18
CA LEU A 422 27.79 -11.59 1.67
C LEU A 422 28.83 -10.51 1.37
N LEU A 423 28.40 -9.30 0.96
CA LEU A 423 29.36 -8.25 0.60
C LEU A 423 30.06 -7.67 1.85
N PRO A 424 31.39 -7.42 1.77
CA PRO A 424 32.15 -6.84 2.88
C PRO A 424 31.53 -5.53 3.35
N LYS A 425 31.41 -5.34 4.67
CA LYS A 425 30.82 -4.13 5.24
C LYS A 425 31.68 -2.91 4.93
N SER A 426 31.03 -1.81 4.54
CA SER A 426 31.69 -0.51 4.40
C SER A 426 32.28 -0.07 5.74
N SER A 427 33.35 0.71 5.69
CA SER A 427 33.96 1.24 6.92
C SER A 427 32.97 2.18 7.63
N ARG A 428 32.97 2.20 8.97
CA ARG A 428 32.15 3.14 9.75
C ARG A 428 32.42 4.60 9.39
N LYS A 429 33.64 4.90 8.90
CA LYS A 429 34.01 6.23 8.42
C LYS A 429 33.29 6.56 7.11
N GLU A 430 33.32 5.64 6.14
CA GLU A 430 32.62 5.77 4.85
C GLU A 430 31.10 5.88 5.02
N GLU A 431 30.50 5.06 5.90
CA GLU A 431 29.05 5.16 6.17
C GLU A 431 28.67 6.51 6.78
N ARG A 432 29.49 7.03 7.71
CA ARG A 432 29.25 8.35 8.32
C ARG A 432 29.46 9.49 7.34
N GLU A 433 30.46 9.40 6.47
CA GLU A 433 30.70 10.38 5.42
C GLU A 433 29.56 10.39 4.41
N ALA A 434 29.13 9.22 3.92
CA ALA A 434 28.00 9.10 3.00
C ALA A 434 26.67 9.58 3.61
N LEU A 435 26.42 9.29 4.90
CA LEU A 435 25.23 9.82 5.60
C LEU A 435 25.29 11.33 5.80
N LYS A 436 26.47 11.89 6.08
CA LYS A 436 26.67 13.34 6.19
C LYS A 436 26.46 14.01 4.84
N GLU A 437 27.00 13.44 3.78
CA GLU A 437 26.86 13.95 2.42
C GLU A 437 25.40 13.94 1.97
N SER A 438 24.68 12.82 2.16
CA SER A 438 23.24 12.73 1.89
C SER A 438 22.43 13.76 2.71
N ARG A 439 22.75 13.93 4.01
CA ARG A 439 22.10 14.96 4.85
C ARG A 439 22.40 16.39 4.38
N ASN A 440 23.65 16.69 4.03
CA ASN A 440 24.06 18.00 3.56
C ASN A 440 23.37 18.34 2.25
N GLN A 441 23.27 17.40 1.31
CA GLN A 441 22.53 17.60 0.06
C GLN A 441 21.04 17.86 0.30
N VAL A 442 20.41 17.19 1.27
CA VAL A 442 19.02 17.46 1.66
C VAL A 442 18.87 18.83 2.29
N GLN A 443 19.77 19.21 3.22
CA GLN A 443 19.76 20.53 3.85
C GLN A 443 20.00 21.66 2.85
N GLU A 444 20.92 21.47 1.91
CA GLU A 444 21.21 22.43 0.85
C GLU A 444 20.01 22.60 -0.09
N LYS A 445 19.30 21.51 -0.43
CA LYS A 445 18.04 21.58 -1.20
C LYS A 445 16.93 22.30 -0.43
N ILE A 446 16.82 22.10 0.88
CA ILE A 446 15.85 22.80 1.73
C ILE A 446 16.20 24.30 1.79
N ALA A 447 17.47 24.63 1.99
CA ALA A 447 17.95 26.02 2.00
C ALA A 447 17.67 26.71 0.66
N LYS A 448 17.98 26.06 -0.47
CA LYS A 448 17.68 26.59 -1.81
C LYS A 448 16.18 26.81 -2.06
N ARG A 449 15.31 25.94 -1.53
CA ARG A 449 13.85 26.13 -1.59
C ARG A 449 13.38 27.29 -0.73
N ALA A 450 13.91 27.42 0.49
CA ALA A 450 13.57 28.54 1.37
C ALA A 450 14.01 29.88 0.75
N GLN A 451 15.21 29.92 0.16
CA GLN A 451 15.73 31.07 -0.59
C GLN A 451 14.79 31.42 -1.76
N ALA A 452 14.41 30.43 -2.58
CA ALA A 452 13.52 30.66 -3.71
C ALA A 452 12.11 31.16 -3.30
N GLU A 453 11.59 30.72 -2.14
CA GLU A 453 10.33 31.20 -1.58
C GLU A 453 10.44 32.64 -1.03
N GLU A 454 11.60 33.00 -0.47
CA GLU A 454 11.93 34.35 0.00
C GLU A 454 12.09 35.32 -1.17
N ASP A 455 12.89 34.96 -2.18
CA ASP A 455 13.08 35.74 -3.41
C ASP A 455 11.73 35.95 -4.14
N SER A 456 10.86 34.93 -4.17
CA SER A 456 9.52 35.04 -4.76
C SER A 456 8.59 35.97 -3.97
N ARG A 457 8.74 36.04 -2.64
CA ARG A 457 7.98 36.97 -1.78
C ARG A 457 8.46 38.40 -1.97
N GLU A 458 9.77 38.62 -2.01
CA GLU A 458 10.36 39.94 -2.24
C GLU A 458 9.93 40.49 -3.61
N ALA A 459 10.00 39.68 -4.67
CA ALA A 459 9.52 40.06 -5.99
C ALA A 459 8.02 40.42 -6.02
N GLN A 460 7.18 39.72 -5.24
CA GLN A 460 5.75 40.04 -5.12
C GLN A 460 5.48 41.33 -4.34
N VAL A 461 6.33 41.66 -3.36
CA VAL A 461 6.23 42.91 -2.60
C VAL A 461 6.67 44.09 -3.47
N GLU A 462 7.77 43.96 -4.22
CA GLU A 462 8.22 44.98 -5.17
C GLU A 462 7.18 45.26 -6.26
N LEU A 463 6.56 44.22 -6.83
CA LEU A 463 5.49 44.36 -7.82
C LEU A 463 4.26 45.11 -7.29
N LYS A 464 3.90 44.91 -6.01
CA LYS A 464 2.80 45.67 -5.38
C LYS A 464 3.18 47.12 -5.12
N THR A 465 4.43 47.36 -4.71
CA THR A 465 4.93 48.71 -4.41
C THR A 465 5.09 49.58 -5.68
N GLN A 466 5.18 48.97 -6.86
CA GLN A 466 5.19 49.67 -8.15
C GLN A 466 3.79 49.91 -8.75
N GLN A 467 2.73 49.33 -8.16
CA GLN A 467 1.34 49.48 -8.60
C GLN A 467 0.52 50.46 -7.74
N ASP A 468 1.05 50.88 -6.59
CA ASP A 468 0.58 51.99 -5.76
C ASP A 468 1.38 53.25 -6.06
#